data_AF-A0A932Q2F7-F1
#
_entry.id   AF-A0A932Q2F7-F1
#
_cell.length_a   1.000
_cell.length_b   1.000
_cell.length_c   1.000
_cell.angle_alpha   90.00
_cell.angle_beta   90.00
_cell.angle_gamma   90.00
#
_symmetry.space_group_name_H-M   'P 1'
#
loop_
_entity.id
_entity.type
_entity.pdbx_description
1 polymer ?
#
loop_
_entity_poly.entity_id
_entity_poly.type
_entity_poly.pdbx_seq_one_letter_code
_entity_poly.pdbx_strand_id
1 'polypeptide(L)' 'MVDVIRTFVAIELDAAMQRALRDLQARLTRERAARFVRWVAPENIHLTLKFFGDVEASRLPDLERAIT' A
#
# COMPACT_ATOMS: atom_id res chain seq x y z
N MET A 1 14.60 6.38 -24.06
CA MET A 1 14.13 6.82 -22.72
C MET A 1 14.20 5.60 -21.82
N VAL A 2 14.72 5.75 -20.60
CA VAL A 2 14.80 4.63 -19.65
C VAL A 2 13.42 4.44 -19.04
N ASP A 3 12.90 3.22 -19.08
CA ASP A 3 11.61 2.87 -18.47
C ASP A 3 11.79 2.78 -16.95
N VAL A 4 10.96 3.50 -16.19
CA VAL A 4 11.07 3.62 -14.74
C VAL A 4 9.74 3.30 -14.06
N ILE A 5 9.81 2.59 -12.94
CA ILE A 5 8.65 2.21 -12.13
C ILE A 5 8.83 2.77 -10.72
N ARG A 6 7.80 3.43 -10.20
CA ARG A 6 7.77 3.92 -8.83
C ARG A 6 7.56 2.75 -7.87
N THR A 7 8.61 2.38 -7.14
CA THR A 7 8.68 1.11 -6.41
C THR A 7 8.82 1.30 -4.90
N PHE A 8 8.25 0.37 -4.15
CA PHE A 8 8.41 0.24 -2.70
C PHE A 8 8.31 -1.23 -2.30
N VAL A 9 8.76 -1.54 -1.08
CA VAL A 9 8.57 -2.86 -0.44
C VAL A 9 7.58 -2.70 0.69
N ALA A 10 6.63 -3.62 0.79
CA ALA A 10 5.59 -3.59 1.79
C ALA A 10 5.28 -4.99 2.35
N ILE A 11 4.69 -4.99 3.55
CA ILE A 11 4.02 -6.15 4.12
C ILE A 11 2.54 -6.01 3.81
N GLU A 12 2.00 -7.01 3.13
CA GLU A 12 0.57 -7.16 2.88
C GLU A 12 -0.17 -7.55 4.18
N LEU A 13 -1.37 -6.99 4.35
CA LEU A 13 -2.20 -7.31 5.50
C LEU A 13 -3.00 -8.58 5.23
N ASP A 14 -3.04 -9.47 6.23
CA ASP A 14 -3.84 -10.69 6.14
C ASP A 14 -5.36 -10.39 6.08
N ALA A 15 -6.13 -11.42 5.76
CA ALA A 15 -7.58 -11.29 5.61
C ALA A 15 -8.29 -10.87 6.91
N ALA A 16 -7.73 -11.21 8.08
CA ALA A 16 -8.32 -10.84 9.37
C ALA A 16 -8.16 -9.34 9.64
N MET A 17 -6.97 -8.80 9.38
CA MET A 17 -6.67 -7.38 9.50
C MET A 17 -7.48 -6.56 8.49
N GLN A 18 -7.58 -7.01 7.24
CA GLN A 18 -8.41 -6.33 6.22
C GLN A 18 -9.89 -6.28 6.63
N ARG A 19 -10.43 -7.34 7.27
CA ARG A 19 -11.80 -7.33 7.82
C ARG A 19 -11.95 -6.32 8.95
N ALA A 20 -11.02 -6.29 9.90
CA ALA A 20 -11.04 -5.33 10.99
C ALA A 20 -10.99 -3.88 10.48
N LEU A 21 -10.18 -3.60 9.45
CA LEU A 21 -10.11 -2.29 8.80
C LEU A 21 -11.43 -1.92 8.10
N ARG A 22 -12.08 -2.86 7.41
CA ARG A 22 -13.42 -2.65 6.82
C ARG A 22 -14.43 -2.23 7.88
N ASP A 23 -14.50 -2.95 9.00
CA ASP A 23 -15.45 -2.67 10.07
C ASP A 23 -15.19 -1.31 10.72
N LEU A 24 -13.90 -0.99 10.94
CA LEU A 24 -13.49 0.30 11.49
C LEU A 24 -13.85 1.46 10.55
N GLN A 25 -13.48 1.37 9.27
CA GLN A 25 -13.80 2.40 8.27
C GLN A 25 -15.31 2.57 8.13
N ALA A 26 -16.10 1.49 8.14
CA ALA A 26 -17.57 1.57 8.08
C ALA A 26 -18.15 2.33 9.28
N ARG A 27 -17.53 2.21 10.46
CA ARG A 27 -17.92 2.96 11.67
C ARG A 27 -17.55 4.44 11.55
N LEU A 28 -16.31 4.73 11.16
CA LEU A 28 -15.79 6.10 11.05
C LEU A 28 -16.45 6.89 9.92
N THR A 29 -16.83 6.24 8.82
CA THR A 29 -17.45 6.90 7.65
C THR A 29 -18.82 7.51 7.99
N ARG A 30 -19.46 7.07 9.08
CA ARG A 30 -20.74 7.63 9.55
C ARG A 30 -20.57 8.98 10.25
N GLU A 31 -19.35 9.36 10.61
CA GLU A 31 -19.09 10.62 11.28
C GLU A 31 -19.14 11.80 10.30
N ARG A 32 -19.62 12.96 10.76
CA ARG A 32 -19.71 14.18 9.93
C ARG A 32 -18.35 14.59 9.34
N ALA A 33 -17.26 14.26 10.03
CA ALA A 33 -15.90 14.55 9.59
C ALA A 33 -15.46 13.69 8.39
N ALA A 34 -16.07 12.52 8.17
CA ALA A 34 -15.69 11.59 7.11
C ALA A 34 -15.79 12.20 5.70
N ARG A 35 -16.65 13.21 5.51
CA ARG A 35 -16.78 13.95 4.23
C ARG A 35 -15.53 14.73 3.82
N PHE A 36 -14.57 14.90 4.73
CA PHE A 36 -13.34 15.63 4.50
C PHE A 36 -12.12 14.72 4.30
N VAL A 37 -12.32 13.39 4.28
CA VAL A 37 -11.25 12.41 4.19
C VAL A 37 -11.45 11.55 2.96
N ARG A 38 -10.35 11.19 2.28
CA ARG A 38 -10.33 10.18 1.23
C ARG A 38 -9.89 8.85 1.85
N TRP A 39 -10.76 7.84 1.75
CA TRP A 39 -10.49 6.51 2.30
C TRP A 39 -9.76 5.65 1.28
N VAL A 40 -8.73 4.94 1.74
CA VAL A 40 -8.07 3.88 0.96
C VAL A 40 -8.89 2.60 1.14
N ALA A 41 -9.17 1.91 0.03
CA ALA A 41 -9.84 0.61 0.07
C ALA A 41 -9.04 -0.37 0.94
N PRO A 42 -9.65 -1.12 1.87
CA PRO A 42 -8.93 -1.96 2.82
C PRO A 42 -7.96 -2.98 2.19
N GLU A 43 -8.28 -3.50 1.00
CA GLU A 43 -7.42 -4.37 0.19
C GLU A 43 -6.16 -3.70 -0.35
N ASN A 44 -6.12 -2.37 -0.41
CA ASN A 44 -4.95 -1.59 -0.82
C ASN A 44 -4.10 -1.12 0.37
N ILE A 45 -4.54 -1.38 1.62
CA ILE A 45 -3.80 -0.99 2.82
C ILE A 45 -2.70 -2.02 3.06
N HIS A 46 -1.48 -1.51 3.14
CA HIS A 46 -0.27 -2.29 3.40
C HIS A 46 0.66 -1.48 4.31
N LEU A 47 1.65 -2.15 4.91
CA LEU A 47 2.71 -1.48 5.66
C LEU A 47 3.94 -1.32 4.76
N THR A 48 4.17 -0.11 4.24
CA THR A 48 5.38 0.19 3.49
C THR A 48 6.61 0.12 4.40
N LEU A 49 7.59 -0.70 4.05
CA LEU A 49 8.87 -0.83 4.75
C LEU A 49 9.92 0.14 4.19
N LYS A 50 10.03 0.20 2.86
CA LYS A 50 11.01 1.05 2.18
C LYS A 50 10.47 1.55 0.85
N PHE A 51 10.56 2.85 0.65
CA PHE A 51 10.20 3.50 -0.61
C PHE A 51 11.47 3.76 -1.43
N PHE A 52 11.50 3.31 -2.69
CA PHE A 52 12.66 3.43 -3.58
C PHE A 52 12.50 4.56 -4.61
N GLY A 53 11.30 5.11 -4.78
CA GLY A 53 11.03 6.07 -5.84
C GLY A 53 11.08 5.40 -7.20
N ASP A 54 11.53 6.14 -8.20
CA ASP A 54 11.62 5.65 -9.57
C ASP A 54 12.85 4.75 -9.74
N VAL A 55 12.60 3.49 -10.08
CA VAL A 55 13.61 2.46 -10.33
C VAL A 55 13.53 2.05 -11.79
N GLU A 56 14.67 1.97 -12.47
CA GLU A 56 14.73 1.45 -13.84
C GLU A 56 14.14 0.03 -13.88
N ALA A 57 13.22 -0.23 -14.82
CA ALA A 57 12.52 -1.52 -14.91
C ALA A 57 13.49 -2.71 -15.03
N SER A 58 14.65 -2.49 -15.68
CA SER A 58 15.75 -3.45 -15.81
C SER A 58 16.39 -3.88 -14.48
N ARG A 59 16.26 -3.07 -13.42
CA ARG A 59 16.85 -3.32 -12.09
C ARG A 59 15.91 -4.00 -11.11
N LEU A 60 14.65 -4.22 -11.47
CA LEU A 60 13.68 -4.90 -10.61
C LEU A 60 14.13 -6.32 -10.21
N PRO A 61 14.70 -7.15 -11.11
CA PRO A 61 15.19 -8.47 -10.71
C PRO A 61 16.32 -8.43 -9.68
N ASP A 62 17.16 -7.39 -9.71
CA ASP A 62 18.23 -7.22 -8.71
C ASP A 62 17.64 -6.83 -7.35
N LEU A 63 16.61 -5.97 -7.36
CA LEU A 63 15.91 -5.55 -6.16
C LEU A 63 15.19 -6.74 -5.50
N GLU A 64 14.45 -7.54 -6.28
CA GLU A 64 13.77 -8.75 -5.79
C GLU A 64 14.72 -9.73 -5.10
N ARG A 65 15.89 -9.99 -5.70
CA ARG A 65 16.94 -10.85 -5.11
C ARG A 65 17.55 -10.31 -3.82
N ALA A 66 17.49 -9.01 -3.57
CA ALA A 66 18.05 -8.42 -2.37
C ALA A 66 17.09 -8.47 -1.16
N ILE A 67 15.81 -8.81 -1.41
CA ILE A 67 14.74 -8.78 -0.41
C ILE A 67 14.24 -10.20 -0.07
N THR A 68 14.49 -11.17 -0.95
CA THR A 68 14.16 -12.60 -0.78
C THR A 68 15.39 -13.38 -0.31
#